data_AF-A0A2A6PJ82-F1
#
_entry.id   AF-A0A2A6PJ82-F1
#
_cell.length_a   1.000
_cell.length_b   1.000
_cell.length_c   1.000
_cell.angle_alpha   90.00
_cell.angle_beta   90.00
_cell.angle_gamma   90.00
#
_symmetry.space_group_name_H-M   'P 1'
#
loop_
_entity.id
_entity.type
_entity.pdbx_description
1 polymer ?
#
loop_
_entity_poly.entity_id
_entity_poly.type
_entity_poly.pdbx_seq_one_letter_code
_entity_poly.pdbx_strand_id
1 'polypeptide(L)' 'MQPSTIFSTILLLAIAAGPTSAYALTQEELVARIQAAGYAQVSDIKATAEGITAKAVKNGKAVTLVVDSSGQVKERH' A
#
# COMPACT_ATOMS: atom_id res chain seq x y z
N MET A 1 -10.06 -42.25 -7.50
CA MET A 1 -10.62 -40.93 -7.84
C MET A 1 -10.61 -40.06 -6.59
N GLN A 2 -9.59 -39.22 -6.43
CA GLN A 2 -9.62 -37.81 -6.01
C GLN A 2 -8.15 -37.35 -5.87
N PRO A 3 -7.73 -36.24 -6.51
CA PRO A 3 -6.33 -35.87 -6.69
C PRO A 3 -5.74 -35.11 -5.49
N SER A 4 -4.41 -35.24 -5.33
CA SER A 4 -3.55 -34.46 -4.43
C SER A 4 -3.79 -32.96 -4.48
N THR A 5 -3.71 -32.29 -3.33
CA THR A 5 -3.06 -30.98 -3.28
C THR A 5 -2.38 -30.78 -1.92
N ILE A 6 -1.09 -31.09 -1.91
CA ILE A 6 -0.10 -30.63 -0.93
C ILE A 6 0.15 -29.12 -1.21
N PHE A 7 0.78 -28.44 -0.25
CA PHE A 7 1.37 -27.09 -0.31
C PHE A 7 0.56 -25.99 0.41
N SER A 8 0.60 -26.01 1.74
CA SER A 8 0.50 -24.79 2.53
C SER A 8 1.92 -24.34 2.90
N THR A 9 2.50 -23.54 2.01
CA THR A 9 3.76 -22.82 2.27
C THR A 9 3.51 -21.76 3.34
N ILE A 10 4.12 -21.97 4.51
CA ILE A 10 4.21 -20.96 5.57
C ILE A 10 5.18 -19.88 5.06
N LEU A 11 4.65 -18.77 4.56
CA LEU A 11 5.44 -17.60 4.20
C LEU A 11 5.69 -16.77 5.47
N LEU A 12 6.88 -16.92 6.04
CA LEU A 12 7.46 -16.02 7.03
C LEU A 12 7.57 -14.60 6.44
N LEU A 13 6.75 -13.66 6.91
CA LEU A 13 6.99 -12.24 6.66
C LEU A 13 7.73 -11.64 7.85
N ALA A 14 9.06 -11.65 7.75
CA ALA A 14 9.93 -10.92 8.65
C ALA A 14 9.72 -9.42 8.43
N ILE A 15 9.13 -8.74 9.40
CA ILE A 15 8.97 -7.28 9.40
C ILE A 15 10.32 -6.70 9.81
N ALA A 16 11.22 -6.53 8.84
CA ALA A 16 12.49 -5.86 9.04
C ALA A 16 12.53 -4.55 8.25
N ALA A 17 12.93 -3.50 8.96
CA ALA A 17 13.31 -2.16 8.48
C ALA A 17 12.17 -1.28 7.97
N GLY A 18 11.69 -0.39 8.85
CA GLY A 18 11.05 0.85 8.42
C GLY A 18 12.10 1.80 7.83
N PRO A 19 11.94 2.28 6.59
CA PRO A 19 12.76 3.36 6.10
C PRO A 19 12.23 4.70 6.61
N THR A 20 13.02 5.32 7.48
CA THR A 20 12.96 6.74 7.77
C THR A 20 13.42 7.51 6.53
N SER A 21 12.48 7.94 5.69
CA SER A 21 12.80 8.85 4.58
C SER A 21 11.94 10.09 4.67
N ALA A 22 12.54 11.12 5.26
CA ALA A 22 12.11 12.51 5.21
C ALA A 22 12.70 13.17 3.95
N TYR A 23 12.38 12.61 2.79
CA TYR A 23 12.73 13.17 1.48
C TYR A 23 11.43 13.39 0.71
N ALA A 24 11.35 14.50 -0.02
CA ALA A 24 10.17 14.92 -0.78
C ALA A 24 9.45 13.71 -1.38
N LEU A 25 8.17 13.52 -1.02
CA LEU A 25 7.38 12.31 -1.29
C LEU A 25 7.47 11.93 -2.78
N THR A 26 8.43 11.07 -3.14
CA THR A 26 8.55 10.59 -4.52
C THR A 26 7.41 9.60 -4.76
N GLN A 27 6.99 9.45 -6.02
CA GLN A 27 5.90 8.53 -6.35
C GLN A 27 6.20 7.09 -5.88
N GLU A 28 7.46 6.68 -5.94
CA GLU A 28 7.92 5.36 -5.49
C GLU A 28 7.81 5.21 -3.97
N GLU A 29 8.17 6.24 -3.20
CA GLU A 29 8.05 6.23 -1.73
C GLU A 29 6.58 6.23 -1.29
N LEU A 30 5.72 6.98 -1.98
CA LEU A 30 4.28 6.95 -1.75
C LEU A 30 3.73 5.53 -1.93
N VAL A 31 4.11 4.87 -3.03
CA VAL A 31 3.71 3.49 -3.32
C VAL A 31 4.24 2.55 -2.24
N ALA A 32 5.50 2.68 -1.83
CA ALA A 32 6.11 1.88 -0.77
C ALA A 32 5.38 2.05 0.58
N ARG A 33 5.02 3.27 0.96
CA ARG A 33 4.25 3.56 2.19
C ARG A 33 2.84 2.99 2.15
N ILE A 34 2.15 3.12 1.02
CA ILE A 34 0.82 2.54 0.81
C ILE A 34 0.92 1.01 0.88
N GLN A 35 1.96 0.40 0.30
CA GLN A 35 2.21 -1.04 0.42
C GLN A 35 2.54 -1.47 1.85
N ALA A 36 3.38 -0.71 2.56
CA ALA A 36 3.73 -0.95 3.96
C ALA A 36 2.51 -0.84 4.89
N ALA A 37 1.52 -0.02 4.53
CA ALA A 37 0.25 0.08 5.24
C ALA A 37 -0.75 -1.05 4.90
N GLY A 38 -0.36 -2.03 4.07
CA GLY A 38 -1.14 -3.22 3.76
C GLY A 38 -2.06 -3.08 2.55
N TYR A 39 -1.84 -2.08 1.69
CA TYR A 39 -2.59 -1.88 0.46
C TYR A 39 -1.79 -2.34 -0.76
N ALA A 40 -2.44 -3.01 -1.70
CA ALA A 40 -1.83 -3.51 -2.93
C ALA A 40 -2.32 -2.71 -4.15
N GLN A 41 -1.70 -2.94 -5.32
CA GLN A 41 -2.17 -2.41 -6.62
C GLN A 41 -2.41 -0.88 -6.62
N VAL A 42 -1.42 -0.13 -6.16
CA VAL A 42 -1.49 1.34 -6.11
C VAL A 42 -1.52 1.92 -7.53
N SER A 43 -2.49 2.78 -7.81
CA SER A 43 -2.75 3.36 -9.13
C SER A 43 -3.44 4.72 -8.99
N ASP A 44 -3.68 5.43 -10.11
CA ASP A 44 -4.44 6.70 -10.12
C ASP A 44 -3.86 7.78 -9.18
N ILE A 45 -2.53 7.80 -9.04
CA ILE A 45 -1.81 8.73 -8.16
C ILE A 45 -1.92 10.15 -8.73
N LYS A 46 -2.57 11.06 -7.98
CA LYS A 46 -2.79 12.45 -8.37
C LYS A 46 -2.55 13.38 -7.18
N ALA A 47 -1.76 14.42 -7.38
CA ALA A 47 -1.62 15.49 -6.41
C ALA A 47 -2.87 16.39 -6.44
N THR A 48 -3.41 16.69 -5.27
CA THR A 48 -4.57 17.55 -5.04
C THR A 48 -4.22 18.59 -3.98
N ALA A 49 -5.08 19.61 -3.80
CA ALA A 49 -4.88 20.62 -2.76
C ALA A 49 -4.88 20.05 -1.33
N GLU A 50 -5.52 18.89 -1.11
CA GLU A 50 -5.61 18.20 0.19
C GLU A 50 -4.39 17.29 0.46
N GLY A 51 -3.60 16.97 -0.57
CA GLY A 51 -2.53 15.97 -0.53
C GLY A 51 -2.51 15.11 -1.80
N ILE A 52 -1.88 13.94 -1.76
CA ILE A 52 -1.85 13.01 -2.89
C ILE A 52 -2.98 11.98 -2.76
N THR A 53 -3.88 11.95 -3.73
CA THR A 53 -4.86 10.87 -3.87
C THR A 53 -4.28 9.70 -4.63
N ALA A 54 -4.59 8.47 -4.21
CA ALA A 54 -4.24 7.24 -4.92
C ALA A 54 -5.35 6.21 -4.77
N LYS A 55 -5.54 5.35 -5.76
CA LYS A 55 -6.37 4.14 -5.63
C LYS A 55 -5.48 2.98 -5.23
N ALA A 56 -5.98 2.13 -4.35
CA ALA A 56 -5.31 0.90 -3.96
C ALA A 56 -6.33 -0.18 -3.63
N VAL A 57 -5.87 -1.40 -3.41
CA VAL A 57 -6.70 -2.55 -3.06
C VAL A 57 -6.33 -3.00 -1.65
N LYS A 58 -7.32 -3.04 -0.75
CA LYS A 58 -7.19 -3.59 0.60
C LYS A 58 -8.13 -4.77 0.74
N ASN A 59 -7.62 -5.93 1.15
CA ASN A 59 -8.44 -7.14 1.32
C ASN A 59 -9.29 -7.50 0.08
N GLY A 60 -8.76 -7.28 -1.13
CA GLY A 60 -9.47 -7.53 -2.39
C GLY A 60 -10.51 -6.47 -2.78
N LYS A 61 -10.71 -5.42 -1.97
CA LYS A 61 -11.61 -4.30 -2.27
C LYS A 61 -10.81 -3.07 -2.72
N ALA A 62 -11.23 -2.45 -3.82
CA ALA A 62 -10.68 -1.17 -4.25
C ALA A 62 -11.09 -0.06 -3.26
N VAL A 63 -10.11 0.68 -2.77
CA VAL A 63 -10.26 1.80 -1.84
C VAL A 63 -9.53 3.01 -2.40
N THR A 64 -10.06 4.19 -2.14
CA THR A 64 -9.37 5.45 -2.45
C THR A 64 -8.63 5.91 -1.21
N LEU A 65 -7.38 6.30 -1.39
CA LEU A 65 -6.49 6.79 -0.35
C LEU A 65 -6.17 8.25 -0.59
N VAL A 66 -6.02 9.01 0.48
CA VAL A 66 -5.50 10.37 0.51
C VAL A 66 -4.28 10.36 1.40
N VAL A 67 -3.17 10.85 0.88
CA VAL A 67 -1.91 11.01 1.59
C VAL A 67 -1.69 12.49 1.82
N ASP A 68 -1.82 12.93 3.06
CA ASP A 68 -1.62 14.34 3.39
C ASP A 68 -0.12 14.72 3.35
N SER A 69 0.19 16.02 3.48
CA SER A 69 1.56 16.54 3.41
C SER A 69 2.49 16.00 4.49
N SER A 70 1.97 15.40 5.57
CA SER A 70 2.76 14.69 6.59
C SER A 70 3.10 13.24 6.19
N GLY A 71 2.63 12.77 5.02
CA GLY A 71 2.84 11.41 4.53
C GLY A 71 1.93 10.37 5.20
N GLN A 72 0.88 10.81 5.91
CA GLN A 72 -0.11 9.93 6.51
C GLN A 72 -1.13 9.48 5.46
N VAL A 73 -1.33 8.16 5.37
CA VAL A 73 -2.28 7.52 4.46
C VAL A 73 -3.64 7.40 5.14
N LYS A 74 -4.69 7.97 4.54
CA LYS A 74 -6.07 7.92 5.02
C LYS A 74 -6.97 7.34 3.94
N GLU A 75 -7.93 6.50 4.32
CA GLU A 75 -8.97 6.03 3.39
C GLU A 75 -10.02 7.14 3.18
N ARG A 76 -10.36 7.39 1.92
CA ARG A 76 -11.45 8.28 1.52
C ARG A 76 -12.73 7.45 1.42
N HIS A 77 -13.70 7.72 2.30
CA HIS A 77 -15.04 7.12 2.28
C HIS A 77 -15.98 7.90 1.36
#